data_AF-A0A6P1EM73-F1
#
_entry.id   AF-A0A6P1EM73-F1
#
_cell.length_a   1.000
_cell.length_b   1.000
_cell.length_c   1.000
_cell.angle_alpha   90.00
_cell.angle_beta   90.00
_cell.angle_gamma   90.00
#
_symmetry.space_group_name_H-M   'P 1'
#
loop_
_entity.id
_entity.type
_entity.pdbx_description
1 polymer ?
#
loop_
_entity_poly.entity_id
_entity_poly.type
_entity_poly.pdbx_seq_one_letter_code
_entity_poly.pdbx_strand_id
1 'polypeptide(L)'
;MPNTGLFYLLDVIGDASQEDPQALSRLTFVRAQCLQCHAILNMSGAPGLVNVAHGAAVLTCERCKNRQAISGARFADFVRRVEDGLIPTVGDMTQAPGASGDDTHLHRH
;
A
#
# COMPACT_ATOMS: atom_id res chain seq x y z
N MET A 1 0.60 9.11 -4.74
CA MET A 1 -0.15 8.46 -5.85
C MET A 1 0.29 7.01 -5.89
N PRO A 2 -0.65 6.05 -5.98
CA PRO A 2 -0.33 4.62 -5.88
C PRO A 2 0.42 4.07 -7.11
N ASN A 3 0.17 4.62 -8.30
CA ASN A 3 0.91 4.22 -9.50
C ASN A 3 2.29 4.90 -9.54
N THR A 4 3.36 4.10 -9.61
CA THR A 4 4.74 4.59 -9.71
C THR A 4 5.37 4.36 -11.07
N GLY A 5 4.70 3.70 -12.01
CA GLY A 5 5.19 3.38 -13.36
C GLY A 5 5.22 1.88 -13.63
N LEU A 6 6.16 1.15 -13.01
CA LEU A 6 6.25 -0.31 -13.12
C LEU A 6 5.54 -1.06 -11.98
N PHE A 7 5.20 -0.34 -10.91
CA PHE A 7 4.52 -0.87 -9.74
C PHE A 7 3.32 -0.02 -9.38
N TYR A 8 2.30 -0.68 -8.85
CA TYR A 8 1.16 -0.04 -8.21
C TYR A 8 1.19 -0.40 -6.73
N LEU A 9 1.37 0.60 -5.87
CA LEU A 9 1.44 0.44 -4.42
C LEU A 9 0.06 0.09 -3.84
N LEU A 10 0.05 -0.90 -2.98
CA LEU A 10 -1.15 -1.40 -2.29
C LEU A 10 -1.03 -1.22 -0.78
N ASP A 11 0.19 -1.31 -0.23
CA ASP A 11 0.48 -1.08 1.17
C ASP A 11 1.96 -0.69 1.34
N VAL A 12 2.25 0.20 2.29
CA VAL A 12 3.61 0.68 2.59
C VAL A 12 3.72 0.88 4.10
N ILE A 13 4.68 0.19 4.71
CA ILE A 13 5.04 0.35 6.12
C ILE A 13 6.49 0.78 6.18
N GLY A 14 6.77 1.79 7.00
CA GLY A 14 8.11 2.32 7.19
C GLY A 14 8.20 3.20 8.43
N ASP A 15 9.42 3.51 8.81
CA ASP A 15 9.74 4.38 9.94
C ASP A 15 9.73 5.83 9.48
N ALA A 16 9.05 6.71 10.23
CA ALA A 16 9.07 8.14 9.98
C ALA A 16 10.48 8.73 10.18
N SER A 17 10.80 9.82 9.48
CA SER A 17 12.02 10.57 9.72
C SER A 17 11.92 11.32 11.05
N GLN A 18 13.05 11.41 11.75
CA GLN A 18 13.16 12.22 12.97
C GLN A 18 13.10 13.73 12.67
N GLU A 19 13.50 14.13 11.47
CA GLU A 19 13.54 15.53 11.03
C GLU A 19 12.20 15.99 10.44
N ASP A 20 11.49 15.08 9.78
CA ASP A 20 10.19 15.33 9.16
C ASP A 20 9.28 14.09 9.36
N PRO A 21 8.32 14.13 10.29
CA PRO A 21 7.40 13.03 10.53
C PRO A 21 6.54 12.65 9.32
N GLN A 22 6.41 13.54 8.33
CA GLN A 22 5.70 13.27 7.08
C GLN A 22 6.59 12.58 6.03
N ALA A 23 7.90 12.51 6.26
CA ALA A 23 8.83 11.77 5.43
C ALA A 23 9.13 10.39 6.04
N LEU A 24 9.42 9.42 5.19
CA LEU A 24 9.90 8.10 5.62
C LEU A 24 11.42 8.09 5.61
N SER A 25 12.03 7.53 6.66
CA SER A 25 13.46 7.30 6.73
C SER A 25 13.85 5.95 6.14
N ARG A 26 13.02 4.92 6.37
CA ARG A 26 13.25 3.54 5.93
C ARG A 26 11.93 2.79 5.75
N LEU A 27 11.85 1.96 4.71
CA LEU A 27 10.72 1.06 4.49
C LEU A 27 11.00 -0.30 5.13
N THR A 28 10.00 -0.85 5.83
CA THR A 28 10.02 -2.19 6.43
C THR A 28 9.21 -3.18 5.61
N PHE A 29 8.17 -2.71 4.93
CA PHE A 29 7.31 -3.54 4.09
C PHE A 29 6.67 -2.74 2.95
N VAL A 30 6.58 -3.36 1.78
CA VAL A 30 5.83 -2.84 0.64
C VAL A 30 5.02 -3.97 0.00
N ARG A 31 3.71 -3.78 -0.12
CA ARG A 31 2.84 -4.59 -0.97
C ARG A 31 2.55 -3.82 -2.25
N ALA A 32 2.81 -4.45 -3.39
CA ALA A 32 2.58 -3.81 -4.69
C ALA A 32 2.19 -4.81 -5.76
N GLN A 33 1.44 -4.36 -6.77
CA GLN A 33 1.24 -5.09 -8.01
C GLN A 33 2.32 -4.67 -9.02
N CYS A 34 2.99 -5.64 -9.63
CA CYS A 34 3.84 -5.37 -10.79
C CYS A 34 2.97 -5.13 -12.02
N LEU A 35 3.08 -3.97 -12.65
CA LEU A 35 2.25 -3.59 -13.81
C LEU A 35 2.66 -4.28 -15.12
N GLN A 36 3.79 -4.99 -15.13
CA GLN A 36 4.24 -5.77 -16.29
C GLN A 36 3.66 -7.18 -16.33
N CYS A 37 3.67 -7.90 -15.20
CA CYS A 37 3.22 -9.29 -15.13
C CYS A 37 1.98 -9.49 -14.24
N HIS A 38 1.43 -8.40 -13.71
CA HIS A 38 0.25 -8.34 -12.84
C HIS A 38 0.37 -9.10 -11.51
N ALA A 39 1.54 -9.64 -11.17
CA ALA A 39 1.77 -10.31 -9.90
C ALA A 39 1.67 -9.32 -8.72
N ILE A 40 0.94 -9.72 -7.68
CA ILE A 40 0.95 -9.04 -6.37
C ILE A 40 2.10 -9.60 -5.55
N LEU A 41 2.90 -8.69 -4.99
CA LEU A 41 4.13 -8.99 -4.28
C LEU A 41 4.07 -8.40 -2.87
N ASN A 42 4.59 -9.16 -1.90
CA ASN A 42 4.80 -8.73 -0.53
C ASN A 42 6.31 -8.68 -0.29
N MET A 43 6.88 -7.49 -0.08
CA MET A 43 8.33 -7.29 -0.06
C MET A 43 8.76 -6.65 1.26
N SER A 44 9.60 -7.33 2.03
CA SER A 44 10.13 -6.87 3.33
C SER A 44 11.66 -6.78 3.38
N GLY A 45 12.34 -7.15 2.29
CA GLY A 45 13.80 -7.14 2.21
C GLY A 45 14.31 -7.53 0.83
N ALA A 46 15.64 -7.59 0.71
CA ALA A 46 16.30 -7.93 -0.54
C ALA A 46 15.95 -9.37 -1.00
N PRO A 47 15.84 -9.63 -2.31
CA PRO A 47 16.03 -8.68 -3.41
C PRO A 47 14.78 -7.85 -3.75
N GLY A 48 13.63 -8.15 -3.14
CA GLY A 48 12.33 -7.55 -3.47
C GLY A 48 12.21 -6.08 -3.07
N LEU A 49 12.71 -5.72 -1.90
CA LEU A 49 12.75 -4.36 -1.36
C LEU A 49 14.18 -4.03 -0.92
N VAL A 50 14.80 -3.05 -1.56
CA VAL A 50 16.13 -2.54 -1.19
C VAL A 50 16.01 -1.06 -0.86
N ASN A 51 16.18 -0.72 0.42
CA ASN A 51 16.19 0.66 0.87
C ASN A 51 17.40 1.42 0.32
N VAL A 52 17.20 2.69 0.02
CA VAL A 52 18.18 3.69 -0.42
C VAL A 52 18.07 4.90 0.53
N ALA A 53 18.89 5.93 0.33
CA ALA A 53 18.84 7.16 1.12
C ALA A 53 17.47 7.87 1.05
N HIS A 54 17.12 8.60 2.11
CA HIS A 54 15.93 9.47 2.20
C HIS A 54 14.60 8.74 1.94
N GLY A 55 14.43 7.53 2.50
CA GLY A 55 13.22 6.73 2.35
C GLY A 55 12.94 6.24 0.93
N ALA A 56 13.85 6.48 -0.02
CA ALA A 56 13.75 5.91 -1.35
C ALA A 56 14.03 4.41 -1.29
N ALA A 57 13.50 3.66 -2.24
CA ALA A 57 13.75 2.23 -2.33
C ALA A 57 13.70 1.75 -3.77
N VAL A 58 14.33 0.61 -4.00
CA VAL A 58 14.19 -0.13 -5.24
C VAL A 58 13.34 -1.36 -5.00
N LEU A 59 12.27 -1.47 -5.79
CA LEU A 59 11.42 -2.66 -5.84
C LEU A 59 11.85 -3.55 -7.00
N THR A 60 11.92 -4.86 -6.74
CA THR A 60 12.19 -5.88 -7.75
C THR A 60 11.07 -6.90 -7.78
N CYS A 61 10.45 -7.10 -8.93
CA CYS A 61 9.48 -8.16 -9.13
C CYS A 61 10.19 -9.51 -9.20
N GLU A 62 9.94 -10.40 -8.25
CA GLU A 62 10.56 -11.73 -8.25
C GLU A 62 10.08 -12.63 -9.41
N ARG A 63 8.92 -12.32 -10.01
CA ARG A 63 8.31 -13.09 -11.11
C ARG A 63 8.90 -12.73 -12.48
N CYS A 64 8.88 -11.46 -12.88
CA CYS A 64 9.36 -11.03 -14.19
C CYS A 64 10.69 -10.25 -14.16
N LYS A 65 11.30 -10.09 -12.97
CA LYS A 65 12.58 -9.40 -12.75
C LYS A 65 12.60 -7.90 -13.07
N ASN A 66 11.44 -7.30 -13.40
CA ASN A 66 11.33 -5.85 -13.52
C ASN A 66 11.72 -5.16 -12.22
N ARG A 67 12.43 -4.04 -12.35
CA ARG A 67 13.01 -3.33 -11.23
C ARG A 67 12.79 -1.83 -11.40
N GLN A 68 12.42 -1.15 -10.32
CA GLN A 68 12.19 0.29 -10.33
C GLN A 68 12.69 0.95 -9.05
N ALA A 69 13.47 2.03 -9.20
CA ALA A 69 13.75 2.96 -8.11
C ALA A 69 12.57 3.92 -7.93
N ILE A 70 12.08 4.03 -6.70
CA ILE A 70 10.96 4.89 -6.31
C ILE A 70 11.46 5.83 -5.21
N SER A 71 11.20 7.12 -5.36
CA SER A 71 11.65 8.13 -4.41
C SER A 71 10.88 8.06 -3.09
N GLY A 72 11.52 8.46 -1.98
CA GLY A 72 10.88 8.54 -0.67
C GLY A 72 9.63 9.42 -0.67
N ALA A 73 9.66 10.54 -1.39
CA ALA A 73 8.50 11.42 -1.55
C ALA A 73 7.26 10.72 -2.15
N ARG A 74 7.44 9.72 -3.02
CA ARG A 74 6.33 8.95 -3.59
C ARG A 74 5.73 7.98 -2.58
N PHE A 75 6.57 7.36 -1.73
CA PHE A 75 6.10 6.52 -0.63
C PHE A 75 5.41 7.35 0.46
N ALA A 76 6.00 8.48 0.86
CA ALA A 76 5.41 9.41 1.81
C ALA A 76 4.04 9.95 1.34
N ASP A 77 3.93 10.41 0.08
CA ASP A 77 2.63 10.85 -0.46
C ASP A 77 1.61 9.71 -0.55
N PHE A 78 2.04 8.46 -0.74
CA PHE A 78 1.13 7.32 -0.67
C PHE A 78 0.60 7.11 0.75
N VAL A 79 1.48 7.02 1.75
CA VAL A 79 1.10 6.82 3.17
C VAL A 79 0.17 7.94 3.63
N ARG A 80 0.54 9.20 3.39
CA ARG A 80 -0.29 10.35 3.76
C ARG A 80 -1.69 10.29 3.15
N ARG A 81 -1.81 9.89 1.88
CA ARG A 81 -3.11 9.75 1.22
C ARG A 81 -3.93 8.58 1.77
N VAL A 82 -3.29 7.51 2.24
CA VAL A 82 -3.96 6.42 2.93
C VAL A 82 -4.51 6.90 4.28
N GLU A 83 -3.70 7.63 5.06
CA GLU A 83 -4.10 8.23 6.33
C GLU A 83 -5.24 9.26 6.16
N ASP A 84 -5.19 10.05 5.08
CA ASP A 84 -6.24 11.01 4.70
C ASP A 84 -7.51 10.32 4.15
N GLY A 85 -7.54 8.98 4.02
CA GLY A 85 -8.66 8.22 3.47
C GLY A 85 -8.87 8.39 1.95
N LEU A 86 -7.89 8.95 1.24
CA LEU A 86 -7.91 9.19 -0.21
C LEU A 86 -7.52 7.95 -1.03
N ILE A 87 -6.98 6.92 -0.38
CA ILE A 87 -6.68 5.62 -0.97
C ILE A 87 -7.29 4.56 -0.02
N PRO A 88 -8.26 3.76 -0.49
CA PRO A 88 -8.85 2.72 0.34
C PRO A 88 -7.82 1.67 0.73
N THR A 89 -7.81 1.27 2.00
CA THR A 89 -6.94 0.19 2.46
C THR A 89 -7.56 -1.16 2.15
N VAL A 90 -6.73 -2.20 2.04
CA VAL A 90 -7.20 -3.57 1.76
C VAL A 90 -8.17 -4.08 2.83
N GLY A 91 -8.14 -3.51 4.05
CA GLY A 91 -9.09 -3.82 5.12
C GLY A 91 -10.52 -3.32 4.85
N ASP A 92 -10.66 -2.17 4.19
CA ASP A 92 -11.95 -1.49 4.00
C ASP A 92 -12.87 -2.21 3.00
N MET A 93 -12.33 -3.08 2.15
CA MET A 93 -13.12 -3.84 1.18
C MET A 93 -13.88 -5.04 1.79
N THR A 94 -13.70 -5.34 3.08
CA THR A 94 -14.34 -6.50 3.73
C THR A 94 -15.74 -6.20 4.28
N GLN A 95 -16.21 -4.94 4.22
CA GLN A 95 -17.51 -4.55 4.78
C GLN A 95 -18.48 -4.08 3.69
N ALA A 96 -18.90 -5.01 2.83
CA ALA A 96 -20.16 -4.84 2.12
C ALA A 96 -21.30 -4.95 3.16
N PRO A 97 -22.19 -3.95 3.33
CA PRO A 97 -23.38 -4.13 4.13
C PRO A 97 -24.28 -5.14 3.43
N GLY A 98 -24.20 -6.39 3.89
CA GLY A 98 -25.16 -7.43 3.56
C GLY A 98 -26.55 -6.98 3.95
N ALA A 99 -27.48 -7.08 3.00
CA ALA A 99 -28.89 -6.83 3.16
C ALA A 99 -29.44 -7.44 4.46
N SER A 100 -29.81 -6.59 5.42
CA SER A 100 -30.72 -7.00 6.49
C SER A 100 -32.12 -6.76 5.96
N GLY A 101 -32.71 -7.86 5.47
CA GLY A 101 -34.09 -7.92 5.04
C GLY A 101 -35.04 -7.54 6.17
N ASP A 102 -36.02 -6.76 5.77
CA ASP A 102 -37.30 -6.51 6.42
C ASP A 102 -37.92 -7.84 6.90
N ASP A 103 -38.14 -7.98 8.21
CA ASP A 103 -39.10 -8.97 8.72
C ASP A 103 -39.94 -8.30 9.80
N THR A 104 -40.94 -7.58 9.31
CA THR A 104 -42.11 -7.13 10.04
C THR A 104 -42.90 -8.36 10.52
N HIS A 105 -42.85 -8.68 11.82
CA HIS A 105 -43.89 -9.54 12.41
C HIS A 105 -44.47 -8.94 13.70
N LEU A 106 -45.74 -8.51 13.56
CA LEU A 106 -46.66 -8.13 14.62
C LEU A 106 -46.58 -9.09 15.81
N HIS A 107 -46.54 -8.54 17.03
CA HIS A 107 -47.11 -9.19 18.21
C HIS A 107 -48.17 -8.28 18.83
N ARG A 108 -49.41 -8.71 18.65
CA ARG A 108 -50.62 -8.20 19.25
C ARG A 108 -50.82 -8.93 20.59
N HIS A 109 -50.92 -8.18 21.69
CA HIS A 109 -51.63 -8.58 22.90
C HIS A 109 -52.35 -7.38 23.49
#